data_AF-A0A4Q2ZB71-F1
#
_entry.id   AF-A0A4Q2ZB71-F1
#
_cell.length_a   1.000
_cell.length_b   1.000
_cell.length_c   1.000
_cell.angle_alpha   90.00
_cell.angle_beta   90.00
_cell.angle_gamma   90.00
#
_symmetry.space_group_name_H-M   'P 1'
#
loop_
_entity.id
_entity.type
_entity.pdbx_description
1 polymer ?
#
loop_
_entity_poly.entity_id
_entity_poly.type
_entity_poly.pdbx_seq_one_letter_code
_entity_poly.pdbx_strand_id
1 'polypeptide(L)' 'MRKNLAVAREAFPGRLMAVVKAGAYGHGLEEVSKALESEDIVFFGVANVGEARRIRNAGVKTRIYLLGATWSGE' A
#
# COMPACT_ATOMS: atom_id res chain seq x y z
N MET A 1 2.54 0.48 13.44
CA MET A 1 1.76 -0.07 12.31
C MET A 1 0.78 -1.17 12.73
N ARG A 2 1.23 -2.34 13.24
CA ARG A 2 0.35 -3.48 13.60
C ARG A 2 -0.81 -3.13 14.54
N LYS A 3 -0.56 -2.34 15.59
CA LYS A 3 -1.60 -1.85 16.51
C LYS A 3 -2.69 -1.05 15.80
N ASN A 4 -2.31 -0.13 14.92
CA ASN A 4 -3.26 0.69 14.16
C ASN A 4 -4.06 -0.16 13.17
N LEU A 5 -3.44 -1.17 12.57
CA LEU A 5 -4.14 -2.11 11.70
C LEU A 5 -5.21 -2.90 12.48
N ALA A 6 -4.91 -3.35 13.69
CA ALA A 6 -5.90 -4.02 14.54
C ALA A 6 -7.10 -3.11 14.84
N VAL A 7 -6.84 -1.85 15.21
CA VAL A 7 -7.90 -0.84 15.43
C VAL A 7 -8.74 -0.63 14.15
N ALA A 8 -8.11 -0.55 12.98
CA ALA A 8 -8.84 -0.39 11.72
C ALA A 8 -9.73 -1.61 11.38
N ARG A 9 -9.27 -2.82 11.69
CA ARG A 9 -10.05 -4.06 11.52
C ARG A 9 -11.21 -4.15 12.49
N GLU A 10 -11.04 -3.67 13.72
CA GLU A 10 -12.12 -3.60 14.70
C GLU A 10 -13.18 -2.56 14.30
N ALA A 11 -12.75 -1.41 13.80
CA ALA A 11 -13.63 -0.33 13.38
C ALA A 11 -14.42 -0.63 12.08
N PHE A 12 -13.93 -1.54 11.24
CA PHE A 12 -14.56 -1.86 9.96
C PHE A 12 -14.49 -3.36 9.63
N PRO A 13 -15.64 -4.05 9.48
CA PRO A 13 -15.69 -5.50 9.28
C PRO A 13 -15.34 -5.96 7.86
N GLY A 14 -15.08 -5.04 6.93
CA GLY A 14 -14.77 -5.36 5.54
C GLY A 14 -13.26 -5.50 5.27
N ARG A 15 -12.92 -5.57 3.99
CA ARG A 15 -11.52 -5.73 3.54
C ARG A 15 -10.81 -4.37 3.50
N LEU A 16 -9.54 -4.37 3.90
CA LEU A 16 -8.76 -3.14 4.05
C LEU A 16 -7.84 -2.89 2.85
N MET A 17 -7.78 -1.62 2.43
CA MET A 17 -6.74 -1.09 1.56
C MET A 17 -5.77 -0.26 2.40
N ALA A 18 -4.47 -0.58 2.33
CA ALA A 18 -3.45 0.23 2.97
C ALA A 18 -2.96 1.30 2.00
N VAL A 19 -3.27 2.56 2.27
CA VAL A 19 -2.77 3.68 1.45
C VAL A 19 -1.36 4.02 1.90
N VAL A 20 -0.38 3.85 0.99
CA VAL A 20 1.05 4.01 1.25
C VAL A 20 1.70 5.04 0.30
N LYS A 21 0.91 5.98 -0.22
CA LYS A 21 1.41 7.09 -1.06
C LYS A 21 2.43 7.98 -0.32
N ALA A 22 3.12 8.82 -1.08
CA ALA A 22 4.16 9.73 -0.59
C ALA A 22 5.24 8.99 0.22
N GLY A 23 5.68 7.83 -0.28
CA GLY A 23 6.69 7.01 0.39
C GLY A 23 6.22 6.43 1.74
N ALA A 24 4.99 5.90 1.77
CA ALA A 24 4.28 5.51 3.00
C ALA A 24 4.20 6.67 4.02
N TYR A 25 3.84 7.86 3.55
CA TYR A 25 3.81 9.08 4.38
C TYR A 25 5.15 9.35 5.10
N GLY A 26 6.26 9.10 4.42
CA GLY A 26 7.61 9.28 4.96
C GLY A 26 8.16 8.13 5.82
N HIS A 27 7.41 7.03 5.99
CA HIS A 27 7.82 5.89 6.82
C HIS A 27 8.65 4.83 6.08
N GLY A 28 8.85 4.97 4.77
CA GLY A 28 9.55 4.01 3.92
C GLY A 28 8.58 3.12 3.15
N LEU A 29 8.52 3.30 1.83
CA LEU A 29 7.52 2.65 0.98
C LEU A 29 7.69 1.13 0.95
N GLU A 30 8.91 0.68 0.67
CA GLU A 30 9.25 -0.73 0.49
C GLU A 30 9.17 -1.48 1.82
N GLU A 31 9.69 -0.91 2.90
CA GLU A 31 9.68 -1.50 4.24
C GLU A 31 8.26 -1.67 4.77
N VAL A 32 7.44 -0.63 4.66
CA VAL A 32 6.03 -0.67 5.10
C VAL A 32 5.23 -1.65 4.26
N SER A 33 5.39 -1.64 2.93
CA SER A 33 4.65 -2.54 2.04
C SER A 33 5.00 -4.01 2.31
N LYS A 34 6.29 -4.33 2.52
CA LYS A 34 6.72 -5.68 2.91
C LYS A 34 6.16 -6.09 4.26
N ALA A 35 6.17 -5.19 5.25
CA ALA A 35 5.66 -5.49 6.57
C ALA A 35 4.14 -5.73 6.60
N LEU A 36 3.40 -5.19 5.62
CA LEU A 36 1.95 -5.36 5.47
C LEU A 36 1.55 -6.49 4.51
N GLU A 37 2.49 -7.03 3.73
CA GLU A 37 2.21 -8.09 2.73
C GLU A 37 1.55 -9.33 3.36
N SER A 38 1.92 -9.67 4.60
CA SER A 38 1.34 -10.80 5.34
C SER A 38 0.01 -10.50 6.03
N GLU A 39 -0.47 -9.25 5.98
CA GLU A 39 -1.54 -8.76 6.86
C GLU A 39 -2.92 -8.71 6.20
N ASP A 40 -3.22 -9.60 5.24
CA ASP A 40 -4.51 -9.70 4.52
C ASP A 40 -5.08 -8.34 4.08
N ILE A 41 -4.19 -7.50 3.55
CA ILE A 41 -4.53 -6.24 2.90
C ILE A 41 -4.88 -6.57 1.44
N VAL A 42 -6.05 -6.14 0.97
CA VAL A 42 -6.47 -6.47 -0.41
C VAL A 42 -5.79 -5.63 -1.47
N PHE A 43 -5.43 -4.39 -1.11
CA PHE A 43 -4.76 -3.45 -2.01
C PHE A 43 -3.79 -2.55 -1.25
N PHE A 44 -2.66 -2.23 -1.88
CA PHE A 44 -1.87 -1.03 -1.59
C PHE A 44 -2.36 0.13 -2.45
N GLY A 45 -2.78 1.23 -1.83
CA GLY A 45 -3.13 2.47 -2.53
C GLY A 45 -1.91 3.38 -2.66
N VAL A 46 -1.51 3.69 -3.89
CA VAL A 46 -0.37 4.60 -4.18
C VAL A 46 -0.81 5.78 -5.04
N ALA A 47 -0.02 6.85 -5.08
CA ALA A 47 -0.38 8.03 -5.85
C ALA A 47 -0.02 7.92 -7.34
N ASN A 48 1.06 7.19 -7.68
CA ASN A 48 1.63 7.20 -9.02
C ASN A 48 2.29 5.85 -9.41
N VAL A 49 2.65 5.71 -10.69
CA VAL A 49 3.20 4.45 -11.24
C VAL A 49 4.59 4.16 -10.67
N GLY A 50 5.38 5.19 -10.38
CA GLY A 50 6.71 5.05 -9.77
C GLY A 50 6.67 4.34 -8.42
N GLU A 51 5.75 4.74 -7.54
CA GLU A 51 5.52 4.05 -6.26
C GLU A 51 5.07 2.60 -6.47
N ALA A 52 4.16 2.37 -7.42
CA ALA A 52 3.71 1.01 -7.74
C ALA A 52 4.86 0.10 -8.19
N ARG A 53 5.73 0.60 -9.07
CA ARG A 53 6.93 -0.11 -9.56
C ARG A 53 7.89 -0.43 -8.41
N ARG A 54 8.14 0.52 -7.51
CA ARG A 54 8.99 0.31 -6.32
C ARG A 54 8.48 -0.82 -5.42
N ILE A 55 7.17 -0.82 -5.11
CA ILE A 55 6.54 -1.89 -4.33
C ILE A 55 6.73 -3.26 -5.03
N ARG A 56 6.50 -3.33 -6.35
CA ARG A 56 6.66 -4.57 -7.12
C ARG A 56 8.10 -5.06 -7.16
N ASN A 57 9.06 -4.17 -7.42
CA ASN A 57 10.49 -4.50 -7.43
C ASN A 57 10.97 -4.96 -6.05
N ALA A 58 10.30 -4.52 -4.98
CA ALA A 58 10.57 -4.98 -3.62
C ALA A 58 10.01 -6.40 -3.32
N GLY A 59 9.37 -7.06 -4.29
CA GLY A 59 8.87 -8.44 -4.18
C GLY A 59 7.46 -8.58 -3.59
N VAL A 60 6.78 -7.47 -3.34
CA VAL A 60 5.43 -7.42 -2.76
C VAL A 60 4.39 -7.83 -3.81
N LYS A 61 3.53 -8.80 -3.50
CA LYS A 61 2.54 -9.39 -4.42
C LYS A 61 1.12 -8.87 -4.20
N THR A 62 0.81 -8.29 -3.04
CA THR A 62 -0.48 -7.63 -2.79
C THR A 62 -0.83 -6.68 -3.93
N ARG A 63 -2.09 -6.68 -4.36
CA ARG A 63 -2.53 -5.87 -5.51
C ARG A 63 -2.28 -4.38 -5.23
N ILE A 64 -1.96 -3.61 -6.26
CA ILE A 64 -1.73 -2.17 -6.14
C ILE A 64 -2.86 -1.46 -6.86
N TYR A 65 -3.40 -0.42 -6.23
CA TYR A 65 -4.41 0.46 -6.78
C TYR A 65 -3.81 1.86 -6.96
N LEU A 66 -3.86 2.40 -8.18
CA LEU A 66 -3.44 3.77 -8.47
C LEU A 66 -4.59 4.72 -8.11
N LEU A 67 -4.36 5.61 -7.16
CA LEU A 67 -5.33 6.63 -6.74
C LEU A 67 -5.26 7.89 -7.60
N GLY A 68 -4.10 8.16 -8.19
CA GLY A 68 -3.88 9.28 -9.12
C GLY A 68 -4.22 8.93 -10.56
N ALA A 69 -4.36 9.95 -11.39
CA ALA A 69 -4.42 9.79 -12.83
C ALA A 69 -3.08 9.25 -13.35
N THR A 70 -3.15 8.50 -14.46
CA THR A 70 -1.96 8.08 -15.22
C THR A 70 -1.94 8.82 -16.55
N TRP A 71 -0.75 9.03 -17.09
CA TRP A 71 -0.57 9.41 -18.48
C TRP A 71 0.29 8.37 -19.20
N SER A 72 0.40 8.47 -20.52
CA SER A 72 1.12 7.48 -21.32
C SER A 72 2.65 7.46 -21.12
N GLY A 73 3.25 8.56 -20.70
CA GLY A 73 4.71 8.70 -20.50
C GLY A 73 5.27 8.30 -19.14
N GLU A 74 4.51 7.60 -18.28
CA GLU A 74 4.90 7.26 -16.90
C GLU A 74 5.47 5.83 -16.70
#